data_AF-A0A0V8HES7-F1
#
_entry.id   AF-A0A0V8HES7-F1
#
_cell.length_a   1.000
_cell.length_b   1.000
_cell.length_c   1.000
_cell.angle_alpha   90.00
_cell.angle_beta   90.00
_cell.angle_gamma   90.00
#
_symmetry.space_group_name_H-M   'P 1'
#
loop_
_entity.id
_entity.type
_entity.pdbx_description
1 polymer ?
#
loop_
_entity_poly.entity_id
_entity_poly.type
_entity_poly.pdbx_seq_one_letter_code
_entity_poly.pdbx_strand_id
1 'polypeptide(L)'
;MLANLMEKTYTWLAFITMLLGLVVGLLFGVTMVIGGEMGASLAVFAGKLMTWGIRLAAIAALAGIVQIYLSKNHTLTIKGEVHYMETEPETSRENLNMIEKKAL
;
A
#
# COMPACT_ATOMS: atom_id res chain seq x y z
N MET A 1 -11.59 -5.01 13.80
CA MET A 1 -10.56 -5.89 14.41
C MET A 1 -9.93 -6.83 13.38
N LEU A 2 -10.69 -7.57 12.56
CA LEU A 2 -10.15 -8.44 11.48
C LEU A 2 -9.31 -7.70 10.42
N ALA A 3 -9.71 -6.48 10.03
CA ALA A 3 -9.02 -5.69 9.01
C ALA A 3 -7.57 -5.36 9.40
N ASN A 4 -7.33 -4.94 10.65
CA ASN A 4 -5.98 -4.62 11.16
C ASN A 4 -5.08 -5.85 11.25
N LEU A 5 -5.66 -7.03 11.50
CA LEU A 5 -4.91 -8.29 11.55
C LEU A 5 -4.46 -8.69 10.14
N MET A 6 -5.35 -8.57 9.16
CA MET A 6 -5.07 -8.89 7.78
C MET A 6 -4.08 -7.92 7.12
N GLU A 7 -4.17 -6.62 7.42
CA GLU A 7 -3.21 -5.61 6.94
C GLU A 7 -1.79 -5.86 7.46
N LYS A 8 -1.65 -6.20 8.75
CA LYS A 8 -0.36 -6.60 9.34
C LYS A 8 0.17 -7.88 8.68
N THR A 9 -0.71 -8.85 8.42
CA THR A 9 -0.31 -10.13 7.83
C THR A 9 0.14 -9.97 6.38
N TYR A 10 -0.57 -9.17 5.58
CA TYR A 10 -0.17 -8.84 4.20
C TYR A 10 1.18 -8.11 4.16
N THR A 11 1.35 -7.08 4.99
CA THR A 11 2.59 -6.31 5.05
C THR A 11 3.76 -7.21 5.42
N TRP A 12 3.56 -8.13 6.35
CA TRP A 12 4.59 -9.08 6.78
C TRP A 12 4.91 -10.11 5.69
N LEU A 13 3.90 -10.64 5.00
CA LEU A 13 4.08 -11.53 3.83
C LEU A 13 4.82 -10.83 2.68
N ALA A 14 4.46 -9.59 2.38
CA ALA A 14 5.10 -8.79 1.35
C ALA A 14 6.56 -8.50 1.70
N PHE A 15 6.85 -8.19 2.96
CA PHE A 15 8.21 -7.95 3.45
C PHE A 15 9.08 -9.22 3.36
N ILE A 16 8.55 -10.37 3.78
CA ILE A 16 9.25 -11.67 3.67
C ILE A 16 9.53 -11.99 2.20
N THR A 17 8.55 -11.75 1.31
CA THR A 17 8.69 -11.99 -0.14
C THR A 17 9.78 -11.10 -0.74
N MET A 18 9.81 -9.82 -0.38
CA MET A 18 10.83 -8.87 -0.84
C MET A 18 12.24 -9.29 -0.38
N LEU A 19 12.38 -9.69 0.89
CA LEU A 19 13.65 -10.16 1.44
C LEU A 19 14.16 -11.41 0.71
N LEU A 20 13.26 -12.34 0.42
CA LEU A 20 13.59 -13.58 -0.28
C LEU A 20 14.03 -13.32 -1.73
N GLY A 21 13.37 -12.38 -2.42
CA GLY A 21 13.81 -11.92 -3.74
C GLY A 21 15.21 -11.29 -3.73
N LEU A 22 15.51 -10.50 -2.68
CA LEU A 22 16.83 -9.88 -2.51
C LEU A 22 17.94 -10.92 -2.28
N VAL A 23 17.70 -11.92 -1.43
CA VAL A 23 18.67 -13.00 -1.17
C VAL A 23 18.95 -13.81 -2.44
N VAL A 24 17.92 -14.15 -3.21
CA VAL A 24 18.08 -14.86 -4.48
C VAL A 24 18.86 -14.02 -5.48
N GLY A 25 18.56 -12.72 -5.58
CA GLY A 25 19.30 -11.79 -6.46
C GLY A 25 20.78 -11.72 -6.12
N LEU A 26 21.13 -11.69 -4.84
CA LEU A 26 22.52 -11.75 -4.39
C LEU A 26 23.20 -13.08 -4.74
N LEU A 27 22.54 -14.21 -4.51
CA LEU A 27 23.06 -15.53 -4.91
C LEU A 27 23.35 -15.57 -6.41
N PHE A 28 22.44 -15.03 -7.22
CA PHE A 28 22.60 -14.97 -8.67
C PHE A 28 23.78 -14.09 -9.08
N GLY A 29 23.94 -12.93 -8.42
CA GLY A 29 25.10 -12.06 -8.60
C GLY A 29 26.42 -12.75 -8.27
N VAL A 30 26.49 -13.49 -7.15
CA VAL A 30 27.68 -14.24 -6.75
C VAL A 30 28.01 -15.34 -7.75
N THR A 31 27.01 -16.05 -8.28
CA THR A 31 27.24 -17.08 -9.31
C THR A 31 27.82 -16.52 -10.61
N MET A 32 27.44 -15.29 -10.98
CA MET A 32 28.02 -14.60 -12.13
C MET A 32 29.50 -14.29 -11.94
N VAL A 33 29.93 -13.95 -10.72
CA VAL A 33 31.33 -13.60 -10.42
C VAL A 33 32.23 -14.84 -10.34
N ILE A 34 31.76 -15.93 -9.74
CA ILE A 34 32.55 -17.16 -9.58
C ILE A 34 32.72 -17.89 -10.93
N GLY A 35 31.63 -18.02 -11.70
CA GLY A 35 31.64 -18.76 -12.97
C GLY A 35 32.00 -20.26 -12.83
N GLY A 36 32.14 -20.93 -13.97
CA GLY A 36 32.51 -22.34 -14.02
C GLY A 36 31.43 -23.33 -13.54
N GLU A 37 31.82 -24.59 -13.33
CA GLU A 37 30.92 -25.69 -12.98
C GLU A 37 30.29 -25.51 -11.58
N MET A 38 31.04 -24.93 -10.64
CA MET A 38 30.53 -24.54 -9.31
C MET A 38 29.49 -23.40 -9.40
N GLY A 39 29.73 -22.39 -10.23
CA GLY A 39 28.76 -21.32 -10.45
C GLY A 39 27.46 -21.82 -11.09
N ALA A 40 27.56 -22.76 -12.04
CA ALA A 40 26.41 -23.36 -12.70
C ALA A 40 25.52 -24.15 -11.73
N SER A 41 26.12 -24.95 -10.83
CA SER A 41 25.35 -25.73 -9.85
C SER A 41 24.66 -24.84 -8.81
N LEU A 42 25.33 -23.80 -8.31
CA LEU A 42 24.71 -22.79 -7.43
C LEU A 42 23.61 -22.02 -8.15
N ALA A 43 23.77 -21.68 -9.43
CA ALA A 43 22.76 -20.94 -10.20
C ALA A 43 21.50 -21.79 -10.42
N VAL A 44 21.65 -23.08 -10.73
CA VAL A 44 20.52 -24.00 -10.86
C VAL A 44 19.81 -24.20 -9.52
N PHE A 45 20.56 -24.29 -8.41
CA PHE A 45 19.98 -24.38 -7.07
C PHE A 45 19.22 -23.10 -6.70
N ALA A 46 19.82 -21.93 -6.92
CA ALA A 46 19.19 -20.63 -6.71
C ALA A 46 17.91 -20.46 -7.56
N GLY A 47 17.93 -20.89 -8.82
CA GLY A 47 16.78 -20.85 -9.71
C GLY A 47 15.63 -21.76 -9.25
N LYS A 48 15.94 -22.95 -8.72
CA LYS A 48 14.93 -23.84 -8.13
C LYS A 48 14.30 -23.23 -6.88
N LEU A 49 15.13 -22.64 -6.02
CA LEU A 49 14.70 -21.97 -4.78
C LEU A 49 13.84 -20.73 -5.10
N MET A 50 14.24 -19.97 -6.13
CA MET A 50 13.47 -18.84 -6.67
C MET A 50 12.11 -19.28 -7.20
N THR A 51 12.04 -20.37 -7.95
CA THR A 51 10.77 -20.87 -8.51
C THR A 51 9.78 -21.24 -7.41
N TRP A 52 10.26 -21.86 -6.32
CA TRP A 52 9.44 -22.13 -5.14
C TRP A 52 9.03 -20.84 -4.41
N GLY A 53 9.97 -19.90 -4.26
CA GLY A 53 9.71 -18.59 -3.67
C GLY A 53 8.66 -17.78 -4.43
N ILE A 54 8.73 -17.74 -5.76
CA ILE A 54 7.76 -17.06 -6.63
C ILE A 54 6.38 -17.69 -6.50
N ARG A 55 6.29 -19.03 -6.41
CA ARG A 55 4.99 -19.70 -6.21
C ARG A 55 4.35 -19.32 -4.88
N LEU A 56 5.13 -19.29 -3.79
CA LEU A 56 4.64 -18.82 -2.50
C LEU A 56 4.25 -17.35 -2.53
N ALA A 57 5.06 -16.51 -3.19
CA ALA A 57 4.80 -15.09 -3.39
C ALA A 57 3.49 -14.85 -4.16
N ALA A 58 3.24 -15.64 -5.21
CA ALA A 58 2.02 -15.55 -5.99
C ALA A 58 0.77 -15.92 -5.18
N ILE A 59 0.86 -16.97 -4.34
CA ILE A 59 -0.24 -17.36 -3.43
C ILE A 59 -0.48 -16.27 -2.37
N ALA A 60 0.59 -15.73 -1.79
CA ALA A 60 0.53 -14.62 -0.85
C ALA A 60 -0.10 -13.36 -1.47
N ALA A 61 0.31 -13.02 -2.70
CA ALA A 61 -0.23 -11.89 -3.45
C ALA A 61 -1.71 -12.08 -3.77
N LEU A 62 -2.12 -13.29 -4.20
CA LEU A 62 -3.54 -13.62 -4.42
C LEU A 62 -4.36 -13.46 -3.14
N ALA A 63 -3.88 -14.01 -2.02
CA ALA A 63 -4.53 -13.85 -0.73
C ALA A 63 -4.62 -12.37 -0.30
N GLY A 64 -3.57 -11.59 -0.54
CA GLY A 64 -3.54 -10.14 -0.28
C GLY A 64 -4.55 -9.36 -1.13
N ILE A 65 -4.61 -9.64 -2.44
CA ILE A 65 -5.58 -9.00 -3.34
C ILE A 65 -7.02 -9.34 -2.93
N VAL A 66 -7.30 -10.62 -2.65
CA VAL A 66 -8.60 -11.09 -2.17
C VAL A 66 -8.97 -10.38 -0.87
N GLN A 67 -8.03 -10.22 0.04
CA GLN A 67 -8.23 -9.51 1.29
C GLN A 67 -8.50 -8.01 1.08
N ILE A 68 -7.78 -7.33 0.19
CA ILE A 68 -8.04 -5.93 -0.15
C ILE A 68 -9.45 -5.77 -0.74
N TYR A 69 -9.86 -6.68 -1.63
CA TYR A 69 -11.17 -6.67 -2.26
C TYR A 69 -12.31 -7.00 -1.29
N LEU A 70 -12.09 -7.88 -0.32
CA LEU A 70 -13.07 -8.20 0.73
C LEU A 70 -13.12 -7.13 1.80
N SER A 71 -11.97 -6.54 2.14
CA SER A 71 -11.86 -5.62 3.27
C SER A 71 -12.53 -4.28 2.97
N LYS A 72 -12.93 -4.00 1.71
CA LYS A 72 -13.76 -2.85 1.24
C LYS A 72 -13.95 -1.74 2.27
N ASN A 73 -12.86 -1.22 2.83
CA ASN A 73 -12.91 -0.01 3.61
C ASN A 73 -13.05 1.02 2.53
N HIS A 74 -14.30 1.37 2.29
CA HIS A 74 -14.75 2.35 1.36
C HIS A 74 -13.83 3.58 1.51
N THR A 75 -12.79 3.66 0.67
CA THR A 75 -12.01 4.88 0.48
C THR A 75 -12.88 6.01 -0.10
N LEU A 76 -14.15 5.72 -0.40
CA LEU A 76 -15.20 6.66 -0.81
C LEU A 76 -16.39 6.73 0.18
N THR A 77 -16.30 6.11 1.36
CA THR A 77 -17.20 6.35 2.49
C THR A 77 -16.32 6.78 3.65
N ILE A 78 -15.77 7.98 3.48
CA ILE A 78 -15.82 8.98 4.55
C ILE A 78 -17.29 8.99 5.03
N LYS A 79 -17.55 8.21 6.07
CA LYS A 79 -18.73 8.37 6.91
C LYS A 79 -18.29 9.40 7.95
N GLY A 80 -18.69 10.65 7.74
CA GLY A 80 -18.32 11.74 8.62
C GLY A 80 -18.41 13.09 7.94
N GLU A 81 -19.63 13.46 7.51
CA GLU A 81 -20.22 14.80 7.69
C GLU A 81 -19.23 15.98 7.70
N VAL A 82 -19.07 16.63 6.55
CA VAL A 82 -18.92 18.09 6.56
C VAL A 82 -20.23 18.65 6.03
N HIS A 83 -21.20 18.76 6.92
CA HIS A 83 -22.30 19.69 6.71
C HIS A 83 -21.64 21.07 6.64
N TYR A 84 -21.36 21.56 5.44
CA TYR A 84 -21.10 22.98 5.24
C TYR A 84 -22.41 23.68 5.63
N MET A 85 -22.53 24.03 6.91
CA MET A 85 -23.30 25.20 7.29
C MET A 85 -22.61 26.36 6.57
N GLU A 86 -23.13 26.73 5.42
CA GLU A 86 -22.87 28.04 4.85
C GLU A 86 -23.50 29.05 5.80
N THR A 87 -22.76 29.39 6.86
CA THR A 87 -23.05 30.59 7.64
C THR A 87 -22.73 31.75 6.72
N GLU A 88 -23.74 32.23 5.98
CA GLU A 88 -23.73 33.60 5.47
C GLU A 88 -23.33 34.51 6.64
N PRO A 89 -22.29 35.35 6.50
CA PRO A 89 -21.92 36.25 7.57
C PRO A 89 -22.99 37.33 7.68
N GLU A 90 -23.90 37.21 8.67
CA GLU A 90 -24.79 38.30 9.10
C GLU A 90 -24.01 39.60 9.36
N THR A 91 -22.73 39.48 9.72
CA THR A 91 -21.80 40.60 9.87
C THR A 91 -21.59 41.39 8.56
N SER A 92 -21.70 40.80 7.36
CA SER A 92 -21.65 41.57 6.10
C SER A 92 -22.92 42.37 5.84
N ARG A 93 -24.10 41.85 6.22
CA ARG A 93 -25.40 42.55 6.04
C ARG A 93 -25.57 43.69 7.04
N GLU A 94 -25.11 43.51 8.28
CA GLU A 94 -25.14 44.57 9.30
C GLU A 94 -24.20 45.74 8.94
N ASN A 95 -23.01 45.44 8.41
CA ASN A 95 -22.09 46.47 7.95
C ASN A 95 -22.59 47.23 6.71
N LEU A 96 -23.26 46.56 5.77
CA LEU A 96 -23.89 47.23 4.62
C LEU A 96 -25.01 48.17 5.06
N ASN A 97 -25.87 47.75 5.99
CA ASN A 97 -26.96 48.58 6.52
C ASN A 97 -26.43 49.78 7.34
N MET A 98 -25.31 49.63 8.06
CA MET A 98 -24.65 50.75 8.73
C MET A 98 -24.00 51.74 7.76
N ILE A 99 -23.54 51.28 6.59
CA ILE A 99 -22.97 52.14 5.55
C ILE A 99 -24.07 52.93 4.84
N GLU A 100 -25.19 52.29 4.45
CA GLU A 100 -26.31 53.01 3.84
C GLU A 100 -26.91 54.06 4.78
N LYS A 101 -27.04 53.75 6.07
CA LYS A 101 -27.61 54.69 7.05
C LYS A 101 -26.68 55.87 7.38
N LYS A 102 -25.39 55.82 7.03
CA LYS A 102 -24.45 56.94 7.16
C LYS A 102 -24.32 57.79 5.88
N ALA A 103 -24.85 57.31 4.75
CA ALA A 103 -24.78 57.99 3.45
C ALA A 103 -26.02 58.85 3.15
N LEU A 104 -27.09 58.71 3.95
CA LEU A 104 -28.28 59.57 4.01
C LEU A 104 -28.16 60.55 5.19
#